data_AF-A0A2N6EFZ5-F1
#
_entry.id   AF-A0A2N6EFZ5-F1
#
_cell.length_a   1.000
_cell.length_b   1.000
_cell.length_c   1.000
_cell.angle_alpha   90.00
_cell.angle_beta   90.00
_cell.angle_gamma   90.00
#
_symmetry.space_group_name_H-M   'P 1'
#
loop_
_entity.id
_entity.type
_entity.pdbx_description
1 polymer ?
#
loop_
_entity_poly.entity_id
_entity_poly.type
_entity_poly.pdbx_seq_one_letter_code
_entity_poly.pdbx_strand_id
1 'polypeptide(L)'
;MRTGAPHLALPPRPAHRRLRRPAKALPGLKVIPGYPGITDRPAPLQGSTNVPDHSTVRLLAEKLRLWPQLTIGVRSMLPTGEAAVLLERLAGIPVRRSRATRTLGAYVSRGAEAVCIRLQFTQEPDILLNTFLHELAHACDHLADPAGRRHRRPHGPRWRAWATALGVDFSCRGRSEALAALHRKRLKVVAVCRRCGTEIRRTRRLPRGRSYLHPACGGQLLPV
;
A
#
# COMPACT_ATOMS: atom_id res chain seq x y z
N MET A 1 -21.60 46.85 -49.95
CA MET A 1 -22.78 46.56 -49.12
C MET A 1 -22.75 45.09 -48.71
N ARG A 2 -22.36 44.79 -47.47
CA ARG A 2 -22.50 43.46 -46.86
C ARG A 2 -23.15 43.68 -45.50
N THR A 3 -24.35 43.15 -45.34
CA THR A 3 -25.19 43.24 -44.15
C THR A 3 -24.67 42.27 -43.09
N GLY A 4 -24.33 42.79 -41.91
CA GLY A 4 -23.94 42.00 -40.74
C GLY A 4 -25.19 41.57 -39.97
N ALA A 5 -25.37 40.26 -39.80
CA ALA A 5 -26.38 39.71 -38.91
C ALA A 5 -25.85 39.66 -37.46
N PRO A 6 -26.65 40.03 -36.44
CA PRO A 6 -26.23 40.02 -35.05
C PRO A 6 -26.20 38.60 -34.48
N HIS A 7 -25.10 38.30 -33.78
CA HIS A 7 -24.85 37.05 -33.08
C HIS A 7 -25.73 36.99 -31.82
N LEU A 8 -26.80 36.19 -31.85
CA LEU A 8 -27.62 35.90 -30.66
C LEU A 8 -26.83 35.01 -29.69
N ALA A 9 -26.68 35.48 -28.45
CA ALA A 9 -26.07 34.74 -27.37
C ALA A 9 -26.98 33.60 -26.91
N LEU A 10 -26.47 32.37 -26.92
CA LEU A 10 -27.19 31.20 -26.40
C LEU A 10 -27.21 31.24 -24.86
N PRO A 11 -28.33 30.83 -24.23
CA PRO A 11 -28.43 30.78 -22.78
C PRO A 11 -27.54 29.66 -22.18
N PRO A 12 -27.11 29.81 -20.92
CA PRO A 12 -26.30 28.81 -20.23
C PRO A 12 -27.08 27.51 -20.01
N ARG A 13 -26.40 26.38 -20.25
CA ARG A 13 -26.96 25.04 -20.02
C ARG A 13 -27.21 24.80 -18.52
N PRO A 14 -28.35 24.18 -18.14
CA PRO A 14 -28.61 23.83 -16.75
C PRO A 14 -27.64 22.75 -16.25
N ALA A 15 -27.18 22.92 -15.01
CA ALA A 15 -26.32 21.97 -14.33
C ALA A 15 -27.07 20.65 -14.06
N HIS A 16 -26.70 19.58 -14.75
CA HIS A 16 -27.19 18.24 -14.46
C HIS A 16 -26.71 17.79 -13.08
N ARG A 17 -27.59 17.91 -12.09
CA ARG A 17 -27.48 17.31 -10.76
C ARG A 17 -27.45 15.78 -10.93
N ARG A 18 -26.27 15.17 -10.84
CA ARG A 18 -26.11 13.70 -10.82
C ARG A 18 -26.81 13.16 -9.58
N LEU A 19 -28.04 12.67 -9.74
CA LEU A 19 -28.71 11.84 -8.75
C LEU A 19 -27.86 10.57 -8.55
N ARG A 20 -27.36 10.39 -7.33
CA ARG A 20 -26.67 9.16 -6.92
C ARG A 20 -27.71 8.04 -6.96
N ARG A 21 -27.50 7.05 -7.83
CA ARG A 21 -28.24 5.78 -7.78
C ARG A 21 -27.93 5.09 -6.43
N PRO A 22 -28.94 4.56 -5.71
CA PRO A 22 -28.69 3.71 -4.57
C PRO A 22 -27.96 2.44 -5.03
N ALA A 23 -26.98 2.00 -4.24
CA ALA A 23 -26.26 0.76 -4.49
C ALA A 23 -27.26 -0.41 -4.38
N LYS A 24 -27.45 -1.14 -5.49
CA LYS A 24 -28.11 -2.44 -5.43
C LYS A 24 -27.23 -3.38 -4.60
N ALA A 25 -27.81 -3.94 -3.54
CA ALA A 25 -27.21 -5.03 -2.80
C ALA A 25 -26.95 -6.21 -3.76
N LEU A 26 -25.71 -6.70 -3.79
CA LEU A 26 -25.35 -7.93 -4.48
C LEU A 26 -25.83 -9.10 -3.60
N PRO A 27 -26.71 -9.99 -4.09
CA PRO A 27 -27.03 -11.22 -3.40
C PRO A 27 -25.93 -12.25 -3.67
N GLY A 28 -25.49 -12.96 -2.62
CA GLY A 28 -24.75 -14.22 -2.76
C GLY A 28 -23.24 -14.16 -2.53
N LEU A 29 -22.78 -13.65 -1.38
CA LEU A 29 -21.51 -14.08 -0.81
C LEU A 29 -21.76 -15.42 -0.09
N LYS A 30 -21.45 -16.53 -0.76
CA LYS A 30 -21.34 -17.84 -0.13
C LYS A 30 -20.18 -17.78 0.87
N VAL A 31 -20.50 -17.95 2.15
CA VAL A 31 -19.52 -18.21 3.21
C VAL A 31 -18.81 -19.52 2.86
N ILE A 32 -17.50 -19.45 2.62
CA ILE A 32 -16.68 -20.65 2.47
C ILE A 32 -16.57 -21.29 3.87
N PRO A 33 -17.05 -22.52 4.09
CA PRO A 33 -16.89 -23.19 5.37
C PRO A 33 -15.43 -23.60 5.56
N GLY A 34 -14.85 -23.26 6.71
CA GLY A 34 -13.76 -24.01 7.33
C GLY A 34 -12.38 -23.92 6.67
N TYR A 35 -11.69 -22.79 6.86
CA TYR A 35 -10.26 -22.91 7.16
C TYR A 35 -10.18 -23.24 8.67
N PRO A 36 -9.56 -24.37 9.08
CA PRO A 36 -9.31 -24.61 10.50
C PRO A 36 -8.51 -23.43 11.03
N GLY A 37 -9.12 -22.71 11.97
CA GLY A 37 -8.55 -21.49 12.52
C GLY A 37 -7.17 -21.77 13.07
N ILE A 38 -6.17 -21.11 12.49
CA ILE A 38 -4.93 -20.81 13.20
C ILE A 38 -5.32 -19.75 14.24
N THR A 39 -5.98 -20.18 15.32
CA THR A 39 -6.39 -19.32 16.43
C THR A 39 -5.24 -19.06 17.40
N ASP A 40 -4.14 -19.79 17.24
CA ASP A 40 -2.89 -19.51 17.94
C ASP A 40 -2.16 -18.38 17.23
N ARG A 41 -2.63 -17.15 17.44
CA ARG A 41 -1.78 -15.99 17.20
C ARG A 41 -0.51 -16.19 18.03
N PRO A 42 0.68 -16.21 17.42
CA PRO A 42 1.90 -16.34 18.19
C PRO A 42 1.97 -15.20 19.21
N ALA A 43 2.35 -15.54 20.45
CA ALA A 43 2.51 -14.57 21.52
C ALA A 43 3.34 -13.36 21.04
N PRO A 44 3.00 -12.13 21.48
CA PRO A 44 3.67 -10.92 21.01
C PRO A 44 5.18 -11.04 21.26
N LEU A 45 5.96 -10.96 20.17
CA LEU A 45 7.43 -11.01 20.23
C LEU A 45 7.94 -9.78 20.99
N GLN A 46 8.23 -9.95 22.28
CA GLN A 46 8.94 -8.97 23.10
C GLN A 46 10.45 -9.05 22.80
N GLY A 47 10.84 -8.54 21.64
CA GLY A 47 12.24 -8.51 21.25
C GLY A 47 12.52 -7.33 20.32
N SER A 48 13.60 -6.60 20.59
CA SER A 48 14.09 -5.52 19.73
C SER A 48 14.10 -5.98 18.26
N THR A 49 13.33 -5.31 17.40
CA THR A 49 13.26 -5.56 15.95
C THR A 49 14.48 -5.00 15.23
N ASN A 50 15.67 -5.25 15.78
CA ASN A 50 16.91 -5.14 15.02
C ASN A 50 16.92 -6.26 13.97
N VAL A 51 16.39 -5.94 12.81
CA VAL A 51 16.57 -6.71 11.59
C VAL A 51 17.89 -6.25 10.98
N PRO A 52 18.88 -7.15 10.80
CA PRO A 52 20.15 -6.82 10.16
C PRO A 52 19.91 -6.24 8.76
N ASP A 53 20.78 -5.36 8.30
CA ASP A 53 20.69 -4.74 6.96
C ASP A 53 20.77 -5.76 5.80
N HIS A 54 21.08 -7.03 6.11
CA HIS A 54 21.20 -8.16 5.18
C HIS A 54 20.18 -9.29 5.43
N SER A 55 18.97 -8.98 5.89
CA SER A 55 17.92 -10.00 6.04
C SER A 55 17.33 -10.42 4.69
N THR A 56 16.95 -11.69 4.55
CA THR A 56 16.17 -12.21 3.44
C THR A 56 14.76 -12.57 3.89
N VAL A 57 13.85 -12.85 2.95
CA VAL A 57 12.51 -13.34 3.26
C VAL A 57 12.57 -14.60 4.11
N ARG A 58 13.47 -15.54 3.80
CA ARG A 58 13.62 -16.78 4.59
C ARG A 58 13.93 -16.47 6.05
N LEU A 59 15.00 -15.71 6.28
CA LEU A 59 15.47 -15.36 7.62
C LEU A 59 14.41 -14.59 8.42
N LEU A 60 13.75 -13.61 7.79
CA LEU A 60 12.71 -12.85 8.48
C LEU A 60 11.46 -13.69 8.75
N ALA A 61 11.03 -14.51 7.78
CA ALA A 61 9.87 -15.38 7.95
C ALA A 61 10.09 -16.43 9.05
N GLU A 62 11.29 -16.99 9.18
CA GLU A 62 11.63 -17.89 10.29
C GLU A 62 11.62 -17.16 11.63
N LYS A 63 12.24 -15.98 11.71
CA LYS A 63 12.23 -15.14 12.92
C LYS A 63 10.80 -14.78 13.36
N LEU A 64 9.91 -14.53 12.41
CA LEU A 64 8.50 -14.20 12.65
C LEU A 64 7.60 -15.45 12.75
N ARG A 65 8.16 -16.67 12.62
CA ARG A 65 7.43 -17.94 12.59
C ARG A 65 6.35 -18.05 11.50
N LEU A 66 6.56 -17.34 10.39
CA LEU A 66 5.67 -17.29 9.22
C LEU A 66 6.09 -18.24 8.09
N TRP A 67 7.29 -18.81 8.13
CA TRP A 67 7.77 -19.69 7.04
C TRP A 67 6.88 -20.93 6.80
N PRO A 68 6.36 -21.64 7.82
CA PRO A 68 5.42 -22.73 7.62
C PRO A 68 4.13 -22.27 6.92
N GLN A 69 3.56 -21.14 7.36
CA GLN A 69 2.35 -20.55 6.75
C GLN A 69 2.58 -20.17 5.28
N LEU A 70 3.72 -19.54 4.97
CA LEU A 70 4.11 -19.23 3.59
C LEU A 70 4.23 -20.50 2.74
N THR A 71 4.87 -21.54 3.28
CA THR A 71 5.04 -22.82 2.58
C THR A 71 3.69 -23.48 2.27
N ILE A 72 2.78 -23.52 3.24
CA ILE A 72 1.42 -24.06 3.07
C ILE A 72 0.65 -23.24 2.02
N GLY A 73 0.66 -21.91 2.14
CA GLY A 73 -0.05 -21.04 1.21
C GLY A 73 0.49 -21.08 -0.22
N VAL A 74 1.80 -21.31 -0.42
CA VAL A 74 2.37 -21.51 -1.76
C VAL A 74 2.01 -22.86 -2.34
N ARG A 75 2.08 -23.93 -1.54
CA ARG A 75 1.73 -25.29 -1.98
C ARG A 75 0.25 -25.48 -2.27
N SER A 76 -0.63 -24.69 -1.66
CA SER A 76 -2.07 -24.74 -1.98
C SER A 76 -2.42 -24.06 -3.31
N MET A 77 -1.53 -23.22 -3.83
CA MET A 77 -1.77 -22.40 -5.02
C MET A 77 -1.12 -22.96 -6.30
N LEU A 78 -0.12 -23.83 -6.16
CA LEU A 78 0.70 -24.31 -7.27
C LEU A 78 1.01 -25.81 -7.15
N PRO A 79 1.23 -26.52 -8.28
CA PRO A 79 1.76 -27.88 -8.26
C PRO A 79 3.09 -27.98 -7.48
N THR A 80 3.39 -29.15 -6.90
CA THR A 80 4.54 -29.34 -5.99
C THR A 80 5.88 -28.85 -6.57
N GLY A 81 6.16 -29.12 -7.85
CA GLY A 81 7.39 -28.66 -8.50
C GLY A 81 7.48 -27.14 -8.64
N GLU A 82 6.41 -26.51 -9.12
CA GLU A 82 6.33 -25.05 -9.25
C GLU A 82 6.36 -24.34 -7.90
N ALA A 83 5.70 -24.91 -6.90
CA ALA A 83 5.69 -24.41 -5.53
C ALA A 83 7.11 -24.40 -4.93
N ALA A 84 7.89 -25.46 -5.13
CA ALA A 84 9.27 -25.54 -4.65
C ALA A 84 10.15 -24.45 -5.29
N VAL A 85 10.06 -24.28 -6.62
CA VAL A 85 10.81 -23.24 -7.35
C VAL A 85 10.42 -21.84 -6.87
N LEU A 86 9.12 -21.57 -6.67
CA LEU A 86 8.68 -20.27 -6.16
C LEU A 86 9.18 -20.01 -4.74
N LEU A 87 9.13 -21.00 -3.85
CA LEU A 87 9.60 -20.86 -2.47
C LEU A 87 11.10 -20.55 -2.41
N GLU A 88 11.92 -21.19 -3.23
CA GLU A 88 13.36 -20.88 -3.33
C GLU A 88 13.58 -19.44 -3.81
N ARG A 89 12.86 -19.00 -4.85
CA ARG A 89 12.94 -17.61 -5.34
C ARG A 89 12.51 -16.61 -4.27
N LEU A 90 11.43 -16.89 -3.54
CA LEU A 90 10.95 -16.03 -2.46
C LEU A 90 11.97 -15.97 -1.32
N ALA A 91 12.52 -17.11 -0.89
CA ALA A 91 13.48 -17.24 0.20
C ALA A 91 14.66 -16.27 0.06
N GLY A 92 15.16 -16.11 -1.18
CA GLY A 92 16.30 -15.26 -1.51
C GLY A 92 15.99 -13.76 -1.62
N ILE A 93 14.73 -13.33 -1.60
CA ILE A 93 14.39 -11.90 -1.75
C ILE A 93 14.95 -11.11 -0.55
N PRO A 94 15.76 -10.06 -0.78
CA PRO A 94 16.25 -9.21 0.31
C PRO A 94 15.11 -8.46 1.00
N VAL A 95 15.16 -8.38 2.33
CA VAL A 95 14.26 -7.53 3.13
C VAL A 95 15.06 -6.37 3.70
N ARG A 96 14.60 -5.14 3.42
CA ARG A 96 15.28 -3.90 3.80
C ARG A 96 14.41 -3.01 4.67
N ARG A 97 15.04 -2.26 5.57
CA ARG A 97 14.35 -1.22 6.33
C ARG A 97 13.91 -0.07 5.41
N SER A 98 12.63 0.28 5.48
CA SER A 98 12.07 1.43 4.78
C SER A 98 12.33 2.73 5.56
N ARG A 99 12.73 3.78 4.85
CA ARG A 99 12.83 5.14 5.40
C ARG A 99 11.53 5.94 5.24
N ALA A 100 10.54 5.36 4.56
CA ALA A 100 9.25 6.01 4.32
C ALA A 100 8.43 6.06 5.61
N THR A 101 7.75 7.18 5.85
CA THR A 101 6.92 7.40 7.05
C THR A 101 5.43 7.38 6.75
N ARG A 102 5.05 7.01 5.53
CA ARG A 102 3.67 7.02 5.05
C ARG A 102 3.22 5.68 4.47
N THR A 103 4.12 4.70 4.46
CA THR A 103 3.91 3.37 3.88
C THR A 103 4.47 2.35 4.85
N LEU A 104 3.70 1.30 5.13
CA LEU A 104 4.11 0.22 6.04
C LEU A 104 5.07 -0.76 5.36
N GLY A 105 4.82 -1.04 4.09
CA GLY A 105 5.59 -1.97 3.28
C GLY A 105 5.65 -1.54 1.82
N ALA A 106 6.56 -2.16 1.06
CA ALA A 106 6.53 -2.17 -0.38
C ALA A 106 7.38 -3.33 -0.93
N TYR A 107 6.77 -4.17 -1.76
CA TYR A 107 7.47 -5.04 -2.69
C TYR A 107 8.02 -4.23 -3.86
N VAL A 108 9.28 -4.49 -4.23
CA VAL A 108 9.98 -3.81 -5.33
C VAL A 108 10.45 -4.85 -6.34
N SER A 109 10.06 -4.68 -7.59
CA SER A 109 10.53 -5.48 -8.72
C SER A 109 11.09 -4.60 -9.85
N ARG A 110 11.83 -5.23 -10.76
CA ARG A 110 12.32 -4.61 -12.00
C ARG A 110 12.16 -5.61 -13.14
N GLY A 111 11.17 -5.38 -14.01
CA GLY A 111 10.80 -6.40 -15.00
C GLY A 111 10.31 -7.66 -14.30
N ALA A 112 10.86 -8.81 -14.68
CA ALA A 112 10.56 -10.12 -14.07
C ALA A 112 11.33 -10.38 -12.75
N GLU A 113 12.28 -9.52 -12.39
CA GLU A 113 13.16 -9.74 -11.24
C GLU A 113 12.62 -9.13 -9.94
N ALA A 114 12.65 -9.90 -8.86
CA ALA A 114 12.40 -9.41 -7.52
C ALA A 114 13.64 -8.67 -6.99
N VAL A 115 13.48 -7.41 -6.60
CA VAL A 115 14.61 -6.61 -6.09
C VAL A 115 14.70 -6.69 -4.57
N CYS A 116 13.60 -6.38 -3.87
CA CYS A 116 13.52 -6.47 -2.41
C CYS A 116 12.09 -6.30 -1.90
N ILE A 117 11.87 -6.62 -0.63
CA ILE A 117 10.75 -6.13 0.16
C ILE A 117 11.27 -5.06 1.13
N ARG A 118 10.61 -3.90 1.18
CA ARG A 118 10.92 -2.82 2.13
C ARG A 118 9.86 -2.80 3.22
N LEU A 119 10.26 -2.90 4.48
CA LEU A 119 9.33 -2.85 5.62
C LEU A 119 9.65 -1.70 6.57
N GLN A 120 8.62 -1.09 7.13
CA GLN A 120 8.75 -0.11 8.20
C GLN A 120 8.71 -0.82 9.56
N PHE A 121 9.83 -0.94 10.23
CA PHE A 121 9.91 -1.65 11.52
C PHE A 121 9.43 -0.83 12.73
N THR A 122 9.08 0.45 12.53
CA THR A 122 8.44 1.28 13.57
C THR A 122 6.94 0.98 13.73
N GLN A 123 6.37 0.02 13.01
CA GLN A 123 4.98 -0.38 13.18
C GLN A 123 4.79 -1.41 14.31
N GLU A 124 3.56 -1.54 14.78
CA GLU A 124 3.14 -2.52 15.79
C GLU A 124 3.39 -3.95 15.28
N PRO A 125 3.78 -4.92 16.15
CA PRO A 125 4.20 -6.25 15.72
C PRO A 125 3.18 -6.97 14.82
N ASP A 126 1.90 -6.99 15.19
CA ASP A 126 0.85 -7.64 14.39
C ASP A 126 0.69 -7.01 13.01
N ILE A 127 0.87 -5.69 12.94
CA ILE A 127 0.79 -4.93 11.68
C ILE A 127 2.02 -5.23 10.81
N LEU A 128 3.18 -5.43 11.42
CA LEU A 128 4.38 -5.86 10.71
C LEU A 128 4.19 -7.26 10.10
N LEU A 129 3.62 -8.21 10.84
CA LEU A 129 3.33 -9.56 10.34
C LEU A 129 2.41 -9.48 9.11
N ASN A 130 1.26 -8.79 9.25
CA ASN A 130 0.30 -8.65 8.16
C ASN A 130 0.88 -7.90 6.96
N THR A 131 1.65 -6.83 7.20
CA THR A 131 2.32 -6.08 6.14
C THR A 131 3.34 -6.95 5.41
N PHE A 132 4.12 -7.77 6.12
CA PHE A 132 5.10 -8.64 5.49
C PHE A 132 4.43 -9.69 4.59
N LEU A 133 3.36 -10.34 5.07
CA LEU A 133 2.58 -11.27 4.27
C LEU A 133 1.88 -10.57 3.08
N HIS A 134 1.42 -9.34 3.26
CA HIS A 134 0.85 -8.52 2.18
C HIS A 134 1.85 -8.28 1.04
N GLU A 135 3.08 -7.89 1.39
CA GLU A 135 4.15 -7.71 0.39
C GLU A 135 4.59 -9.04 -0.23
N LEU A 136 4.56 -10.15 0.52
CA LEU A 136 4.78 -11.49 -0.02
C LEU A 136 3.70 -11.91 -1.01
N ALA A 137 2.42 -11.57 -0.78
CA ALA A 137 1.36 -11.81 -1.75
C ALA A 137 1.62 -11.06 -3.08
N HIS A 138 2.19 -9.86 -3.01
CA HIS A 138 2.66 -9.15 -4.21
C HIS A 138 3.81 -9.88 -4.91
N ALA A 139 4.79 -10.37 -4.15
CA ALA A 139 5.91 -11.13 -4.68
C ALA A 139 5.44 -12.45 -5.35
N CYS A 140 4.54 -13.21 -4.71
CA CYS A 140 3.97 -14.44 -5.27
C CYS A 140 3.20 -14.17 -6.56
N ASP A 141 2.31 -13.16 -6.60
CA ASP A 141 1.55 -12.85 -7.81
C ASP A 141 2.47 -12.48 -8.98
N HIS A 142 3.53 -11.72 -8.69
CA HIS A 142 4.53 -11.33 -9.67
C HIS A 142 5.36 -12.52 -10.17
N LEU A 143 5.95 -13.31 -9.27
CA LEU A 143 6.91 -14.35 -9.61
C LEU A 143 6.27 -15.62 -10.16
N ALA A 144 4.99 -15.87 -9.83
CA ALA A 144 4.20 -16.95 -10.40
C ALA A 144 3.56 -16.57 -11.76
N ASP A 145 3.95 -15.44 -12.38
CA ASP A 145 3.54 -15.12 -13.75
C ASP A 145 4.68 -15.35 -14.75
N PRO A 146 4.73 -16.52 -15.41
CA PRO A 146 5.81 -16.83 -16.36
C PRO A 146 5.82 -15.91 -17.60
N ALA A 147 4.69 -15.29 -17.91
CA ALA A 147 4.55 -14.41 -19.08
C ALA A 147 4.97 -12.95 -18.82
N GLY A 148 5.37 -12.59 -17.59
CA GLY A 148 5.82 -11.23 -17.25
C GLY A 148 4.82 -10.14 -17.66
N ARG A 149 3.51 -10.44 -17.65
CA ARG A 149 2.51 -9.56 -18.27
C ARG A 149 2.47 -8.23 -17.53
N ARG A 150 2.69 -7.15 -18.29
CA ARG A 150 2.78 -5.78 -17.76
C ARG A 150 1.53 -5.37 -16.99
N HIS A 151 1.79 -4.69 -15.87
CA HIS A 151 0.89 -3.84 -15.11
C HIS A 151 -0.50 -4.44 -14.79
N ARG A 152 -0.51 -5.31 -13.78
CA ARG A 152 -1.76 -5.78 -13.18
C ARG A 152 -2.28 -4.77 -12.16
N ARG A 153 -3.60 -4.68 -12.06
CA ARG A 153 -4.26 -3.86 -11.03
C ARG A 153 -3.68 -4.21 -9.66
N PRO A 154 -3.19 -3.22 -8.88
CA PRO A 154 -2.83 -3.46 -7.49
C PRO A 154 -4.00 -4.16 -6.79
N HIS A 155 -3.72 -5.28 -6.13
CA HIS A 155 -4.72 -6.09 -5.43
C HIS A 155 -5.83 -6.68 -6.32
N GLY A 156 -5.49 -7.06 -7.56
CA GLY A 156 -6.37 -7.79 -8.49
C GLY A 156 -6.70 -9.23 -8.04
N PRO A 157 -7.53 -9.98 -8.79
CA PRO A 157 -8.02 -11.30 -8.37
C PRO A 157 -6.91 -12.31 -8.02
N ARG A 158 -5.82 -12.36 -8.80
CA ARG A 158 -4.68 -13.25 -8.49
C ARG A 158 -4.00 -12.87 -7.18
N TRP A 159 -3.69 -11.60 -6.98
CA TRP A 159 -3.15 -11.12 -5.71
C TRP A 159 -4.08 -11.47 -4.55
N ARG A 160 -5.40 -11.33 -4.71
CA ARG A 160 -6.35 -11.70 -3.65
C ARG A 160 -6.30 -13.19 -3.33
N ALA A 161 -6.18 -14.05 -4.34
CA ALA A 161 -6.03 -15.48 -4.12
C ALA A 161 -4.75 -15.78 -3.33
N TRP A 162 -3.62 -15.15 -3.67
CA TRP A 162 -2.39 -15.22 -2.90
C TRP A 162 -2.54 -14.70 -1.47
N ALA A 163 -3.18 -13.54 -1.29
CA ALA A 163 -3.47 -12.97 0.01
C ALA A 163 -4.31 -13.91 0.87
N THR A 164 -5.37 -14.52 0.31
CA THR A 164 -6.18 -15.55 1.00
C THR A 164 -5.31 -16.74 1.42
N ALA A 165 -4.55 -17.30 0.49
CA ALA A 165 -3.73 -18.49 0.74
C ALA A 165 -2.66 -18.24 1.81
N LEU A 166 -2.17 -17.00 1.89
CA LEU A 166 -1.23 -16.55 2.91
C LEU A 166 -1.91 -16.05 4.20
N GLY A 167 -3.24 -16.10 4.33
CA GLY A 167 -3.95 -15.65 5.52
C GLY A 167 -3.85 -14.15 5.80
N VAL A 168 -3.68 -13.33 4.75
CA VAL A 168 -3.63 -11.86 4.86
C VAL A 168 -5.04 -11.31 5.05
N ASP A 169 -5.20 -10.42 6.02
CA ASP A 169 -6.46 -9.66 6.17
C ASP A 169 -6.57 -8.61 5.06
N PHE A 170 -7.71 -8.58 4.37
CA PHE A 170 -8.01 -7.69 3.24
C PHE A 170 -8.24 -6.24 3.62
N SER A 171 -7.93 -5.83 4.85
CA SER A 171 -8.02 -4.43 5.25
C SER A 171 -7.02 -3.60 4.41
N CYS A 172 -7.51 -3.07 3.28
CA CYS A 172 -6.75 -2.32 2.27
C CYS A 172 -5.99 -1.08 2.80
N ARG A 173 -6.08 -0.79 4.10
CA ARG A 173 -5.45 0.35 4.76
C ARG A 173 -4.94 -0.06 6.13
N GLY A 174 -3.80 -0.76 6.15
CA GLY A 174 -3.02 -0.89 7.38
C GLY A 174 -2.73 0.51 7.94
N ARG A 175 -2.98 0.69 9.25
CA ARG A 175 -2.68 1.93 9.98
C ARG A 175 -1.80 1.57 11.16
N SER A 176 -0.69 2.27 11.30
CA SER A 176 0.19 2.16 12.46
C SER A 176 0.24 3.50 13.16
N GLU A 177 -0.12 3.51 14.45
CA GLU A 177 -0.07 4.73 15.26
C GLU A 177 1.37 5.12 15.55
N ALA A 178 2.24 4.13 15.80
CA ALA A 178 3.66 4.35 15.96
C ALA A 178 4.29 5.00 14.71
N LEU A 179 3.96 4.53 13.51
CA LEU A 179 4.41 5.15 12.26
C LEU A 179 3.80 6.54 12.05
N ALA A 180 2.51 6.71 12.37
CA ALA A 180 1.85 8.00 12.28
C ALA A 180 2.50 9.05 13.21
N ALA A 181 2.86 8.65 14.43
CA ALA A 181 3.61 9.48 15.36
C ALA A 181 4.99 9.86 14.82
N LEU A 182 5.73 8.90 14.24
CA LEU A 182 7.00 9.18 13.58
C LEU A 182 6.84 10.17 12.42
N HIS A 183 5.78 10.01 11.62
CA HIS A 183 5.48 10.94 10.52
C HIS A 183 5.23 12.34 11.05
N ARG A 184 4.37 12.50 12.06
CA ARG A 184 4.06 13.79 12.71
C ARG A 184 5.32 14.46 13.24
N LYS A 185 6.22 13.72 13.91
CA LYS A 185 7.52 14.23 14.39
C LYS A 185 8.42 14.76 13.28
N ARG A 186 8.32 14.25 12.05
CA ARG A 186 9.10 14.73 10.89
C ARG A 186 8.48 15.92 10.16
N LEU A 187 7.23 16.25 10.44
CA LEU A 187 6.59 17.41 9.84
C LEU A 187 7.13 18.68 10.51
N LYS A 188 7.54 19.63 9.68
CA LYS A 188 7.92 20.99 10.11
C LYS A 188 7.01 21.99 9.44
N VAL A 189 6.81 23.13 10.10
CA VAL A 189 6.16 24.28 9.47
C VAL A 189 7.05 24.73 8.31
N VAL A 190 6.48 24.80 7.11
CA VAL A 190 7.21 25.22 5.90
C VAL A 190 6.62 26.48 5.28
N ALA A 191 5.41 26.85 5.66
CA ALA A 191 4.77 28.09 5.28
C ALA A 191 3.62 28.43 6.23
N VAL A 192 3.24 29.71 6.26
CA VAL A 192 2.07 30.23 6.97
C VAL A 192 1.20 31.00 5.98
N CYS A 193 -0.11 30.79 6.02
CA CYS A 193 -1.03 31.58 5.20
C CYS A 193 -1.12 33.02 5.71
N ARG A 194 -0.83 34.02 4.86
CA ARG A 194 -0.90 35.44 5.22
C ARG A 194 -2.31 35.90 5.58
N ARG A 195 -3.35 35.26 5.03
CA ARG A 195 -4.76 35.66 5.24
C ARG A 195 -5.37 35.07 6.51
N CYS A 196 -5.12 33.79 6.82
CA CYS A 196 -5.79 33.09 7.92
C CYS A 196 -4.84 32.50 8.97
N GLY A 197 -3.53 32.71 8.86
CA GLY A 197 -2.54 32.24 9.83
C GLY A 197 -2.30 30.72 9.85
N THR A 198 -2.99 29.93 9.01
CA THR A 198 -2.85 28.47 9.01
C THR A 198 -1.43 28.04 8.66
N GLU A 199 -0.84 27.20 9.53
CA GLU A 199 0.45 26.56 9.30
C GLU A 199 0.35 25.42 8.29
N ILE A 200 1.25 25.43 7.31
CA ILE A 200 1.43 24.32 6.37
C ILE A 200 2.61 23.48 6.83
N ARG A 201 2.33 22.22 7.20
CA ARG A 201 3.32 21.29 7.74
C ARG A 201 3.71 20.22 6.72
N ARG A 202 5.01 20.11 6.40
CA ARG A 202 5.56 19.15 5.43
C ARG A 202 6.92 18.63 5.87
N THR A 203 7.38 17.52 5.30
CA THR A 203 8.75 17.02 5.52
C THR A 203 9.80 17.79 4.70
N ARG A 204 9.39 18.36 3.55
CA ARG A 204 10.24 19.15 2.65
C ARG A 204 9.70 20.57 2.52
N ARG A 205 10.60 21.55 2.40
CA ARG A 205 10.25 22.96 2.16
C ARG A 205 9.51 23.12 0.83
N LEU A 206 8.75 24.21 0.70
CA LEU A 206 8.18 24.59 -0.59
C LEU A 206 9.31 24.94 -1.58
N PRO A 207 9.22 24.54 -2.85
CA PRO A 207 10.14 25.02 -3.89
C PRO A 207 10.21 26.55 -3.91
N ARG A 208 11.43 27.09 -3.95
CA ARG A 208 11.70 28.53 -4.03
C ARG A 208 11.24 29.10 -5.39
N GLY A 209 10.99 30.42 -5.43
CA GLY A 209 10.62 31.12 -6.66
C GLY A 209 9.21 30.83 -7.18
N ARG A 210 8.33 30.25 -6.36
CA ARG A 210 6.93 29.99 -6.70
C ARG A 210 6.00 30.65 -5.69
N SER A 211 4.86 31.12 -6.16
CA SER A 211 3.75 31.58 -5.32
C SER A 211 2.76 30.44 -5.12
N TYR A 212 2.26 30.30 -3.89
CA TYR A 212 1.27 29.28 -3.54
C TYR A 212 0.10 29.94 -2.82
N LEU A 213 -1.11 29.45 -3.10
CA LEU A 213 -2.34 29.91 -2.45
C LEU A 213 -2.87 28.83 -1.48
N HIS A 214 -3.43 29.28 -0.38
CA HIS A 214 -4.09 28.41 0.59
C HIS A 214 -5.42 27.90 0.00
N PRO A 215 -5.64 26.58 -0.12
CA PRO A 215 -6.78 26.03 -0.84
C PRO A 215 -8.13 26.40 -0.23
N ALA A 216 -8.19 26.68 1.08
CA ALA A 216 -9.45 27.02 1.74
C ALA A 216 -9.81 28.51 1.67
N CYS A 217 -8.83 29.42 1.72
CA CYS A 217 -9.10 30.87 1.82
C CYS A 217 -8.50 31.71 0.68
N GLY A 218 -7.77 31.10 -0.26
CA GLY A 218 -7.08 31.78 -1.36
C GLY A 218 -5.93 32.69 -0.94
N GLY A 219 -5.58 32.76 0.35
CA GLY A 219 -4.49 33.61 0.84
C GLY A 219 -3.11 33.11 0.41
N GLN A 220 -2.15 34.02 0.22
CA GLN A 220 -0.78 33.66 -0.14
C GLN A 220 -0.07 32.90 1.01
N LEU A 221 0.62 31.81 0.67
CA LEU A 221 1.46 31.06 1.61
C LEU A 221 2.87 31.68 1.63
N LEU A 222 3.29 32.16 2.80
CA LEU A 222 4.62 32.71 3.04
C LEU A 222 5.53 31.61 3.59
N PRO A 223 6.64 31.25 2.91
CA PRO A 223 7.57 30.26 3.43
C PRO A 223 8.21 30.64 4.77
N VAL A 224 8.53 29.64 5.59
CA VAL A 224 9.34 29.74 6.82
C VAL A 224 10.74 29.15 6.59
#